data_AF-A0A497MS25-F1
#
_entry.id   AF-A0A497MS25-F1
#
_cell.length_a   1.000
_cell.length_b   1.000
_cell.length_c   1.000
_cell.angle_alpha   90.00
_cell.angle_beta   90.00
_cell.angle_gamma   90.00
#
_symmetry.space_group_name_H-M   'P 1'
#
loop_
_entity.id
_entity.type
_entity.pdbx_description
1 polymer ?
#
loop_
_entity_poly.entity_id
_entity_poly.type
_entity_poly.pdbx_seq_one_letter_code
_entity_poly.pdbx_strand_id
1 'polypeptide(L)'
;MWRLLRPDAEAVLHDKKARKSLGRYFDVMQNAKPAKFQLAKKLPAEFSETDSTEKLWKLHDELTGAYYELEKQVDSRLKLFSELETPRKSFLDLKIEIARRIMENCHLCARRCGVNRWKGELGFCGCGVQITVSSFFAHMGEEPELVPSGTIFTLGCTMRCLHCQNWTISQWMEAGELHTPKQLARVIERLRSEGCRNVNLVGGEPTP
;
A
#
# COMPACT_ATOMS: atom_id res chain seq x y z
N MET A 1 -1.46 15.43 22.54
CA MET A 1 -2.18 16.67 22.19
C MET A 1 -3.34 16.41 21.23
N TRP A 2 -3.14 15.61 20.18
CA TRP A 2 -4.19 15.32 19.18
C TRP A 2 -5.49 14.74 19.77
N ARG A 3 -5.42 13.94 20.86
CA ARG A 3 -6.60 13.39 21.55
C ARG A 3 -7.56 14.45 22.09
N LEU A 4 -7.04 15.63 22.45
CA LEU A 4 -7.88 16.76 22.87
C LEU A 4 -8.58 17.42 21.67
N LEU A 5 -7.91 17.45 20.51
CA LEU A 5 -8.43 18.02 19.27
C LEU A 5 -9.43 17.07 18.58
N ARG A 6 -9.20 15.76 18.69
CA ARG A 6 -9.98 14.69 18.07
C ARG A 6 -10.34 13.59 19.08
N PRO A 7 -11.20 13.89 20.08
CA PRO A 7 -11.65 12.89 21.06
C PRO A 7 -12.49 11.78 20.40
N ASP A 8 -13.16 12.09 19.30
CA ASP A 8 -13.87 11.14 18.43
C ASP A 8 -12.94 10.03 17.90
N ALA A 9 -11.70 10.38 17.54
CA ALA A 9 -10.70 9.42 17.08
C ALA A 9 -10.24 8.47 18.20
N GLU A 10 -10.37 8.83 19.48
CA GLU A 10 -10.16 7.90 20.58
C GLU A 10 -11.42 7.06 20.85
N ALA A 11 -12.59 7.69 20.87
CA ALA A 11 -13.87 7.02 21.11
C ALA A 11 -14.18 5.91 20.10
N VAL A 12 -13.87 6.11 18.80
CA VAL A 12 -14.14 5.14 17.74
C VAL A 12 -13.42 3.79 17.95
N LEU A 13 -12.31 3.76 18.69
CA LEU A 13 -11.60 2.52 19.01
C LEU A 13 -12.41 1.58 19.92
N HIS A 14 -13.40 2.14 20.61
CA HIS A 14 -14.33 1.42 21.47
C HIS A 14 -15.71 1.23 20.82
N ASP A 15 -15.97 1.83 19.65
CA ASP A 15 -17.23 1.66 18.94
C ASP A 15 -17.40 0.23 18.42
N LYS A 16 -18.55 -0.38 18.72
CA LYS A 16 -18.81 -1.78 18.38
C LYS A 16 -18.90 -2.01 16.87
N LYS A 17 -19.44 -1.06 16.10
CA LYS A 17 -19.57 -1.19 14.64
C LYS A 17 -18.21 -1.03 13.98
N ALA A 18 -17.43 -0.02 14.39
CA ALA A 18 -16.08 0.21 13.89
C ALA A 18 -15.18 -1.00 14.16
N ARG A 19 -15.17 -1.54 15.38
CA ARG A 19 -14.39 -2.75 15.71
C ARG A 19 -14.84 -3.98 14.90
N LYS A 20 -16.13 -4.11 14.62
CA LYS A 20 -16.65 -5.20 13.77
C LYS A 20 -16.21 -5.05 12.32
N SER A 21 -16.25 -3.85 11.76
CA SER A 21 -15.93 -3.59 10.35
C SER A 21 -14.43 -3.51 10.07
N LEU A 22 -13.65 -2.92 10.99
CA LEU A 22 -12.23 -2.60 10.83
C LEU A 22 -11.34 -3.41 11.79
N GLY A 23 -11.81 -4.55 12.30
CA GLY A 23 -11.12 -5.32 13.34
C GLY A 23 -9.66 -5.60 13.03
N ARG A 24 -9.35 -6.16 11.85
CA ARG A 24 -7.95 -6.42 11.45
C ARG A 24 -7.13 -5.14 11.35
N TYR A 25 -7.73 -4.06 10.88
CA TYR A 25 -7.02 -2.79 10.74
C TYR A 25 -6.56 -2.27 12.10
N PHE A 26 -7.46 -2.27 13.09
CA PHE A 26 -7.12 -1.92 14.48
C PHE A 26 -6.13 -2.90 15.10
N ASP A 27 -6.27 -4.20 14.85
CA ASP A 27 -5.32 -5.20 15.35
C ASP A 27 -3.90 -4.97 14.80
N VAL A 28 -3.77 -4.66 13.51
CA VAL A 28 -2.47 -4.34 12.88
C VAL A 28 -1.90 -3.04 13.43
N MET A 29 -2.73 -2.00 13.53
CA MET A 29 -2.35 -0.71 14.11
C MET A 29 -1.77 -0.89 15.52
N GLN A 30 -2.41 -1.72 16.35
CA GLN A 30 -2.03 -2.01 17.74
C GLN A 30 -0.92 -3.09 17.86
N ASN A 31 -0.34 -3.55 16.76
CA ASN A 31 0.65 -4.64 16.70
C ASN A 31 0.13 -5.99 17.24
N ALA A 32 -1.18 -6.18 17.36
CA ALA A 32 -1.79 -7.44 17.77
C ALA A 32 -1.78 -8.48 16.65
N LYS A 33 -1.76 -8.03 15.39
CA LYS A 33 -1.67 -8.90 14.20
C LYS A 33 -0.64 -8.38 13.19
N PRO A 34 -0.02 -9.26 12.40
CA PRO A 34 0.84 -8.84 11.30
C PRO A 34 0.00 -8.23 10.16
N ALA A 35 0.59 -7.28 9.43
CA ALA A 35 0.00 -6.79 8.20
C ALA A 35 -0.09 -7.90 7.12
N LYS A 36 -1.05 -7.81 6.21
CA LYS A 36 -1.30 -8.85 5.19
C LYS A 36 -0.09 -9.13 4.29
N PHE A 37 0.62 -8.08 3.87
CA PHE A 37 1.82 -8.25 3.04
C PHE A 37 2.97 -8.95 3.79
N GLN A 38 3.03 -8.84 5.13
CA GLN A 38 3.99 -9.57 5.95
C GLN A 38 3.68 -11.07 5.96
N LEU A 39 2.39 -11.44 6.00
CA LEU A 39 1.97 -12.84 5.84
C LEU A 39 2.25 -13.37 4.44
N ALA A 40 1.99 -12.58 3.39
CA ALA A 40 2.30 -12.96 2.01
C ALA A 40 3.80 -13.24 1.81
N LYS A 41 4.67 -12.54 2.54
CA LYS A 41 6.11 -12.77 2.55
C LYS A 41 6.52 -14.11 3.18
N LYS A 42 5.66 -14.73 3.99
CA LYS A 42 5.91 -16.02 4.65
C LYS A 42 5.41 -17.23 3.85
N LEU A 43 4.56 -17.02 2.85
CA LEU A 43 4.04 -18.10 2.01
C LEU A 43 5.01 -18.37 0.85
N PRO A 44 5.58 -19.57 0.71
CA PRO A 44 6.46 -19.90 -0.42
C PRO A 44 5.73 -19.83 -1.76
N ALA A 45 6.44 -19.39 -2.80
CA ALA A 45 5.95 -19.38 -4.18
C ALA A 45 7.07 -19.76 -5.14
N GLU A 46 6.92 -20.90 -5.81
CA GLU A 46 7.91 -21.40 -6.78
C GLU A 46 7.57 -20.92 -8.19
N PHE A 47 8.37 -19.97 -8.70
CA PHE A 47 8.23 -19.44 -10.06
C PHE A 47 9.60 -19.06 -10.65
N SER A 48 9.69 -19.02 -11.97
CA SER A 48 10.84 -18.52 -12.73
C SER A 48 10.55 -17.16 -13.36
N GLU A 49 11.57 -16.34 -13.53
CA GLU A 49 11.46 -15.08 -14.30
C GLU A 49 11.12 -15.34 -15.78
N THR A 50 11.44 -16.53 -16.28
CA THR A 50 11.13 -16.98 -17.65
C THR A 50 9.72 -17.54 -17.81
N ASP A 51 8.97 -17.72 -16.72
CA ASP A 51 7.58 -18.20 -16.80
C ASP A 51 6.70 -17.20 -17.55
N SER A 52 5.65 -17.65 -18.23
CA SER A 52 4.69 -16.74 -18.87
C SER A 52 3.84 -16.00 -17.84
N THR A 53 3.29 -14.84 -18.22
CA THR A 53 2.49 -14.01 -17.30
C THR A 53 1.21 -14.75 -16.86
N GLU A 54 0.63 -15.54 -17.75
CA GLU A 54 -0.53 -16.39 -17.49
C GLU A 54 -0.21 -17.46 -16.43
N LYS A 55 0.99 -18.06 -16.51
CA LYS A 55 1.45 -19.03 -15.51
C LYS A 55 1.62 -18.37 -14.13
N LEU A 56 2.16 -17.16 -14.08
CA LEU A 56 2.31 -16.43 -12.81
C LEU A 56 0.96 -16.10 -12.18
N TRP A 57 -0.02 -15.65 -12.97
CA TRP A 57 -1.38 -15.39 -12.48
C TRP A 57 -2.08 -16.67 -12.01
N LYS A 58 -1.93 -17.78 -12.74
CA LYS A 58 -2.47 -19.07 -12.30
C LYS A 58 -1.90 -19.49 -10.94
N LEU A 59 -0.58 -19.38 -10.77
CA LEU A 59 0.07 -19.65 -9.49
C LEU A 59 -0.42 -18.69 -8.40
N HIS A 60 -0.64 -17.42 -8.73
CA HIS A 60 -1.18 -16.44 -7.78
C HIS A 60 -2.56 -16.86 -7.27
N ASP A 61 -3.43 -17.33 -8.16
CA ASP A 61 -4.79 -17.75 -7.79
C ASP A 61 -4.77 -19.04 -6.95
N GLU A 62 -3.91 -19.99 -7.31
CA GLU A 62 -3.67 -21.20 -6.50
C GLU A 62 -3.18 -20.86 -5.09
N LEU A 63 -2.20 -19.95 -4.96
CA LEU A 63 -1.64 -19.54 -3.68
C LEU A 63 -2.57 -18.64 -2.86
N THR A 64 -3.57 -18.02 -3.48
CA THR A 64 -4.54 -17.17 -2.77
C THR A 64 -5.32 -17.97 -1.72
N GLY A 65 -5.71 -19.20 -2.04
CA GLY A 65 -6.35 -20.09 -1.06
C GLY A 65 -5.43 -20.43 0.12
N ALA A 66 -4.18 -20.79 -0.17
CA ALA A 66 -3.17 -21.10 0.84
C ALA A 66 -2.84 -19.87 1.72
N TYR A 67 -2.84 -18.67 1.14
CA TYR A 67 -2.66 -17.42 1.86
C TYR A 67 -3.77 -17.18 2.90
N TYR A 68 -5.04 -17.38 2.53
CA TYR A 68 -6.15 -17.20 3.47
C TYR A 68 -6.13 -18.23 4.61
N GLU A 69 -5.72 -19.47 4.31
CA GLU A 69 -5.55 -20.49 5.35
C GLU A 69 -4.40 -20.14 6.30
N LEU A 70 -3.27 -19.64 5.78
CA LEU A 70 -2.18 -19.13 6.61
C LEU A 70 -2.62 -17.94 7.48
N GLU A 71 -3.36 -16.98 6.90
CA GLU A 71 -3.92 -15.83 7.63
C GLU A 71 -4.80 -16.31 8.79
N LYS A 72 -5.68 -17.29 8.55
CA LYS A 72 -6.54 -17.89 9.57
C LYS A 72 -5.75 -18.60 10.67
N GLN A 73 -4.72 -19.38 10.31
CA GLN A 73 -3.86 -20.09 11.27
C GLN A 73 -3.08 -19.13 12.17
N VAL A 74 -2.56 -18.04 11.61
CA VAL A 74 -1.85 -17.02 12.38
C VAL A 74 -2.82 -16.22 13.26
N ASP A 75 -3.97 -15.79 12.71
CA ASP A 75 -4.97 -15.02 13.46
C ASP A 75 -5.58 -15.83 14.63
N SER A 76 -5.68 -17.15 14.50
CA SER A 76 -6.15 -18.08 15.55
C SER A 76 -5.04 -18.58 16.49
N ARG A 77 -3.79 -18.12 16.30
CA ARG A 77 -2.59 -18.54 17.05
C ARG A 77 -2.25 -20.03 16.96
N LEU A 78 -2.77 -20.74 15.95
CA LEU A 78 -2.34 -22.09 15.63
C LEU A 78 -0.90 -22.12 15.11
N LYS A 79 -0.46 -21.01 14.50
CA LYS A 79 0.94 -20.77 14.12
C LYS A 79 1.39 -19.41 14.64
N LEU A 80 2.58 -19.35 15.21
CA LEU A 80 3.19 -18.09 15.60
C LEU A 80 3.89 -17.46 14.39
N PHE A 81 3.52 -16.21 14.07
CA PHE A 81 4.12 -15.48 12.94
C PHE A 81 5.65 -15.40 13.03
N SER A 82 6.18 -15.27 14.24
CA SER A 82 7.63 -15.21 14.52
C SER A 82 8.37 -16.50 14.19
N GLU A 83 7.68 -17.63 14.16
CA GLU A 83 8.26 -18.95 13.90
C GLU A 83 8.18 -19.35 12.42
N LEU A 84 7.46 -18.57 11.61
CA LEU A 84 7.35 -18.83 10.18
C LEU A 84 8.66 -18.49 9.47
N GLU A 85 9.19 -19.47 8.74
CA GLU A 85 10.35 -19.27 7.86
C GLU A 85 10.04 -18.23 6.77
N THR A 86 11.09 -17.52 6.35
CA THR A 86 10.99 -16.60 5.20
C THR A 86 11.58 -17.30 3.99
N PRO A 87 10.76 -17.74 3.02
CA PRO A 87 11.26 -18.44 1.84
C PRO A 87 12.07 -17.50 0.94
N ARG A 88 12.89 -18.08 0.06
CA ARG A 88 13.66 -17.32 -0.93
C ARG A 88 12.76 -16.59 -1.94
N LYS A 89 11.67 -17.24 -2.36
CA LYS A 89 10.61 -16.64 -3.18
C LYS A 89 9.29 -16.84 -2.47
N SER A 90 8.60 -15.74 -2.22
CA SER A 90 7.34 -15.70 -1.50
C SER A 90 6.18 -15.33 -2.40
N PHE A 91 4.96 -15.50 -1.90
CA PHE A 91 3.75 -15.02 -2.56
C PHE A 91 3.76 -13.51 -2.77
N LEU A 92 4.45 -12.75 -1.90
CA LEU A 92 4.69 -11.33 -2.12
C LEU A 92 5.64 -11.10 -3.31
N ASP A 93 6.71 -11.89 -3.45
CA ASP A 93 7.65 -11.77 -4.57
C ASP A 93 6.99 -12.12 -5.91
N LEU A 94 6.09 -13.10 -5.92
CA LEU A 94 5.26 -13.40 -7.09
C LEU A 94 4.43 -12.19 -7.51
N LYS A 95 3.78 -11.50 -6.55
CA LYS A 95 3.00 -10.28 -6.83
C LYS A 95 3.88 -9.14 -7.34
N ILE A 96 5.10 -9.01 -6.81
CA ILE A 96 6.07 -8.02 -7.29
C ILE A 96 6.45 -8.30 -8.74
N GLU A 97 6.74 -9.55 -9.10
CA GLU A 97 7.06 -9.93 -10.47
C GLU A 97 5.88 -9.69 -11.43
N ILE A 98 4.65 -10.04 -11.02
CA ILE A 98 3.45 -9.73 -11.80
C ILE A 98 3.30 -8.21 -12.00
N ALA A 99 3.45 -7.41 -10.94
CA ALA A 99 3.38 -5.95 -11.03
C ALA A 99 4.47 -5.38 -11.95
N ARG A 100 5.69 -5.94 -11.91
CA ARG A 100 6.80 -5.58 -12.81
C ARG A 100 6.39 -5.73 -14.27
N ARG A 101 5.75 -6.85 -14.63
CA ARG A 101 5.26 -7.13 -15.99
C ARG A 101 4.09 -6.24 -16.41
N ILE A 102 3.19 -5.93 -15.47
CA ILE A 102 2.12 -4.95 -15.74
C ILE A 102 2.75 -3.60 -16.14
N MET A 103 3.85 -3.19 -15.50
CA MET A 103 4.53 -1.93 -15.83
C MET A 103 5.30 -1.93 -17.16
N GLU A 104 5.61 -3.11 -17.73
CA GLU A 104 6.19 -3.23 -19.09
C GLU A 104 5.18 -2.92 -20.20
N ASN A 105 3.88 -3.08 -19.91
CA ASN A 105 2.77 -2.73 -20.78
C ASN A 105 1.66 -2.09 -19.91
N CYS A 106 1.91 -0.88 -19.41
CA CYS A 106 1.16 -0.30 -18.29
C CYS A 106 -0.36 -0.27 -18.50
N HIS A 107 -1.07 -1.06 -17.70
CA HIS A 107 -2.54 -1.09 -17.65
C HIS A 107 -3.10 -0.98 -16.23
N LEU A 108 -2.36 -0.27 -15.37
CA LEU A 108 -2.67 -0.01 -13.97
C LEU A 108 -3.98 0.80 -13.78
N CYS A 109 -4.30 1.72 -14.71
CA CYS A 109 -5.51 2.52 -14.65
C CYS A 109 -6.46 2.27 -15.83
N ALA A 110 -7.67 2.84 -15.75
CA ALA A 110 -8.70 2.73 -16.79
C ALA A 110 -8.25 3.20 -18.19
N ARG A 111 -7.19 4.02 -18.29
CA ARG A 111 -6.64 4.48 -19.57
C ARG A 111 -5.87 3.40 -20.34
N ARG A 112 -5.37 2.37 -19.64
CA ARG A 112 -4.61 1.25 -20.24
C ARG A 112 -3.58 1.71 -21.29
N CYS A 113 -2.74 2.67 -20.92
CA CYS A 113 -1.87 3.38 -21.88
C CYS A 113 -0.81 2.50 -22.56
N GLY A 114 -0.49 1.34 -21.99
CA GLY A 114 0.42 0.35 -22.59
C GLY A 114 1.89 0.75 -22.64
N VAL A 115 2.26 1.90 -22.06
CA VAL A 115 3.65 2.37 -22.03
C VAL A 115 4.53 1.43 -21.21
N ASN A 116 5.79 1.30 -21.62
CA ASN A 116 6.80 0.55 -20.89
C ASN A 116 7.54 1.47 -19.92
N ARG A 117 7.13 1.46 -18.65
CA ARG A 117 7.74 2.32 -17.64
C ARG A 117 9.20 2.00 -17.37
N TRP A 118 9.63 0.74 -17.56
CA TRP A 118 11.03 0.34 -17.39
C TRP A 118 11.96 0.90 -18.46
N LYS A 119 11.42 1.30 -19.61
CA LYS A 119 12.14 2.04 -20.65
C LYS A 119 12.10 3.56 -20.45
N GLY A 120 11.51 4.03 -19.34
CA GLY A 120 11.34 5.46 -19.06
C GLY A 120 10.16 6.10 -19.78
N GLU A 121 9.29 5.32 -20.42
CA GLU A 121 8.10 5.85 -21.08
C GLU A 121 7.05 6.31 -20.05
N LEU A 122 6.42 7.45 -20.34
CA LEU A 122 5.42 8.05 -19.47
C LEU A 122 4.05 8.03 -20.12
N GLY A 123 3.04 7.60 -19.37
CA GLY A 123 1.64 7.68 -19.78
C GLY A 123 1.00 9.01 -19.42
N PHE A 124 -0.32 9.10 -19.60
CA PHE A 124 -1.10 10.32 -19.27
C PHE A 124 -0.86 10.85 -17.85
N CYS A 125 -0.66 9.96 -16.87
CA CYS A 125 -0.43 10.33 -15.49
C CYS A 125 0.94 10.96 -15.21
N GLY A 126 1.91 10.84 -16.13
CA GLY A 126 3.30 11.29 -15.93
C GLY A 126 4.14 10.45 -14.96
N CYS A 127 3.58 9.38 -14.36
CA CYS A 127 4.29 8.57 -13.37
C CYS A 127 5.25 7.57 -14.02
N GLY A 128 6.49 7.50 -13.51
CA GLY A 128 7.52 6.53 -13.89
C GLY A 128 7.57 5.29 -12.99
N VAL A 129 8.79 4.76 -12.80
CA VAL A 129 9.07 3.61 -11.89
C VAL A 129 9.40 4.02 -10.47
N GLN A 130 9.88 5.25 -10.28
CA GLN A 130 10.13 5.83 -8.96
C GLN A 130 8.93 6.67 -8.53
N ILE A 131 8.68 6.68 -7.22
CA ILE A 131 7.64 7.50 -6.62
C ILE A 131 8.17 8.91 -6.38
N THR A 132 7.38 9.92 -6.78
CA THR A 132 7.68 11.33 -6.52
C THR A 132 6.75 11.84 -5.44
N VAL A 133 7.33 12.34 -4.34
CA VAL A 133 6.61 12.78 -3.14
C VAL A 133 6.66 14.31 -3.07
N SER A 134 5.51 14.97 -2.97
CA SER A 134 5.41 16.42 -2.72
C SER A 134 5.65 16.72 -1.24
N SER A 135 4.95 16.01 -0.35
CA SER A 135 5.04 16.24 1.09
C SER A 135 4.56 15.04 1.89
N PHE A 136 4.87 15.01 3.19
CA PHE A 136 4.35 14.03 4.13
C PHE A 136 4.20 14.63 5.53
N PHE A 137 3.13 14.28 6.24
CA PHE A 137 2.84 14.83 7.57
C PHE A 137 1.75 14.02 8.30
N ALA A 138 1.64 14.22 9.62
CA ALA A 138 0.52 13.70 10.40
C ALA A 138 -0.76 14.53 10.13
N HIS A 139 -1.72 13.93 9.44
CA HIS A 139 -2.98 14.54 9.05
C HIS A 139 -4.08 14.25 10.07
N MET A 140 -4.79 15.32 10.43
CA MET A 140 -5.86 15.32 11.43
C MET A 140 -7.25 15.49 10.81
N GLY A 141 -7.35 15.60 9.49
CA GLY A 141 -8.61 15.84 8.76
C GLY A 141 -9.32 14.58 8.27
N GLU A 142 -8.73 13.39 8.46
CA GLU A 142 -9.34 12.11 8.06
C GLU A 142 -10.47 11.67 9.02
N GLU A 143 -11.14 10.57 8.65
CA GLU A 143 -12.11 9.89 9.49
C GLU A 143 -11.52 9.46 10.84
N PRO A 144 -12.34 9.41 11.91
CA PRO A 144 -11.86 9.19 13.27
C PRO A 144 -11.02 7.91 13.44
N GLU A 145 -11.36 6.83 12.74
CA GLU A 145 -10.65 5.55 12.75
C GLU A 145 -9.21 5.65 12.21
N LEU A 146 -8.92 6.64 11.37
CA LEU A 146 -7.63 6.84 10.71
C LEU A 146 -6.74 7.82 11.49
N VAL A 147 -7.32 8.75 12.25
CA VAL A 147 -6.59 9.89 12.82
C VAL A 147 -5.80 9.56 14.11
N PRO A 148 -4.54 10.02 14.25
CA PRO A 148 -3.73 10.73 13.25
C PRO A 148 -3.34 9.81 12.09
N SER A 149 -3.50 10.30 10.86
CA SER A 149 -3.15 9.55 9.65
C SER A 149 -1.83 10.04 9.10
N GLY A 150 -0.91 9.15 8.77
CA GLY A 150 0.33 9.52 8.10
C GLY A 150 0.07 9.79 6.63
N THR A 151 -0.10 11.05 6.24
CA THR A 151 -0.37 11.40 4.85
C THR A 151 0.94 11.57 4.09
N ILE A 152 1.04 10.94 2.92
CA ILE A 152 2.14 11.10 1.97
C ILE A 152 1.53 11.52 0.64
N PHE A 153 1.74 12.78 0.25
CA PHE A 153 1.28 13.32 -1.01
C PHE A 153 2.24 12.99 -2.15
N THR A 154 1.76 12.26 -3.15
CA THR A 154 2.49 11.85 -4.35
C THR A 154 2.02 12.61 -5.58
N LEU A 155 2.93 12.82 -6.55
CA LEU A 155 2.64 13.52 -7.79
C LEU A 155 2.08 12.58 -8.87
N GLY A 156 1.27 13.15 -9.76
CA GLY A 156 0.76 12.50 -10.97
C GLY A 156 -0.60 11.81 -10.80
N CYS A 157 -1.48 12.04 -11.76
CA CYS A 157 -2.87 11.59 -11.69
C CYS A 157 -3.41 11.15 -13.05
N THR A 158 -4.22 10.10 -13.05
CA THR A 158 -4.90 9.61 -14.27
C THR A 158 -6.10 10.46 -14.67
N MET A 159 -6.50 11.42 -13.83
CA MET A 159 -7.66 12.30 -14.00
C MET A 159 -7.26 13.78 -14.01
N ARG A 160 -8.19 14.63 -14.48
CA ARG A 160 -8.06 16.10 -14.49
C ARG A 160 -9.35 16.74 -13.98
N CYS A 161 -9.65 16.51 -12.70
CA CYS A 161 -10.88 17.00 -12.08
C CYS A 161 -10.89 18.54 -12.08
N LEU A 162 -12.01 19.14 -12.50
CA LEU A 162 -12.17 20.61 -12.58
C LEU A 162 -11.98 21.29 -11.21
N HIS A 163 -12.36 20.59 -10.13
CA HIS A 163 -12.30 21.09 -8.75
C HIS A 163 -11.28 20.31 -7.90
N CYS A 164 -10.17 19.88 -8.50
CA CYS A 164 -9.14 19.14 -7.77
C CYS A 164 -8.47 20.05 -6.72
N GLN A 165 -8.65 19.74 -5.42
CA GLN A 165 -7.96 20.44 -4.34
C GLN A 165 -6.43 20.29 -4.43
N ASN A 166 -5.99 19.12 -4.91
CA ASN A 166 -4.59 18.75 -5.09
C ASN A 166 -4.13 18.94 -6.55
N TRP A 167 -4.72 19.90 -7.27
CA TRP A 167 -4.50 20.05 -8.72
C TRP A 167 -3.01 20.18 -9.05
N THR A 168 -2.29 21.01 -8.30
CA THR A 168 -0.87 21.31 -8.52
C THR A 168 0.02 20.07 -8.44
N ILE A 169 -0.12 19.23 -7.40
CA ILE A 169 0.60 17.95 -7.30
C ILE A 169 0.10 16.91 -8.30
N SER A 170 -1.21 16.88 -8.58
CA SER A 170 -1.80 15.90 -9.50
C SER A 170 -1.38 16.13 -10.96
N GLN A 171 -1.10 17.38 -11.34
CA GLN A 171 -0.78 17.82 -12.69
C GLN A 171 0.70 18.19 -12.89
N TRP A 172 1.59 17.81 -11.96
CA TRP A 172 3.03 18.07 -12.05
C TRP A 172 3.40 19.57 -12.12
N MET A 173 2.63 20.42 -11.43
CA MET A 173 2.89 21.87 -11.35
C MET A 173 3.78 22.25 -10.18
N GLU A 174 3.97 21.33 -9.24
CA GLU A 174 4.94 21.43 -8.14
C GLU A 174 6.16 20.56 -8.43
N ALA A 175 7.31 20.97 -7.90
CA ALA A 175 8.46 20.08 -7.79
C ALA A 175 8.23 19.13 -6.59
N GLY A 176 8.36 17.84 -6.82
CA GLY A 176 8.40 16.83 -5.77
C GLY A 176 9.78 16.15 -5.69
N GLU A 177 9.96 15.31 -4.69
CA GLU A 177 11.20 14.59 -4.43
C GLU A 177 11.08 13.11 -4.78
N LEU A 178 12.04 12.61 -5.56
CA LEU A 178 12.15 11.18 -5.85
C LEU A 178 12.52 10.41 -4.59
N HIS A 179 11.73 9.39 -4.29
CA HIS A 179 11.99 8.48 -3.17
C HIS A 179 12.25 7.06 -3.67
N THR A 180 13.31 6.44 -3.16
CA THR A 180 13.47 4.99 -3.21
C THR A 180 12.50 4.30 -2.23
N PRO A 181 12.18 3.01 -2.42
CA PRO A 181 11.36 2.27 -1.46
C PRO A 181 11.88 2.34 -0.02
N LYS A 182 13.21 2.34 0.16
CA LYS A 182 13.85 2.43 1.48
C LYS A 182 13.71 3.82 2.11
N GLN A 183 13.80 4.89 1.31
CA GLN A 183 13.55 6.24 1.81
C GLN A 183 12.08 6.41 2.21
N LEU A 184 11.15 5.93 1.40
CA LEU A 184 9.72 5.98 1.72
C LEU A 184 9.38 5.17 2.98
N ALA A 185 9.98 3.99 3.15
CA ALA A 185 9.81 3.19 4.37
C ALA A 185 10.24 3.96 5.63
N ARG A 186 11.35 4.71 5.57
CA ARG A 186 11.79 5.57 6.69
C ARG A 186 10.81 6.70 7.00
N VAL A 187 10.17 7.27 5.98
CA VAL A 187 9.10 8.26 6.15
C VAL A 187 7.91 7.62 6.89
N ILE A 188 7.51 6.41 6.50
CA ILE A 188 6.44 5.64 7.15
C ILE A 188 6.79 5.33 8.61
N GLU A 189 8.01 4.88 8.88
CA GLU A 189 8.51 4.60 10.24
C GLU A 189 8.49 5.85 11.13
N ARG A 190 8.89 7.00 10.57
CA ARG A 190 8.81 8.29 11.26
C ARG A 190 7.37 8.68 11.57
N LEU A 191 6.45 8.62 10.61
CA LEU A 191 5.04 8.94 10.85
C LEU A 191 4.43 8.04 11.93
N ARG A 192 4.81 6.75 11.94
CA ARG A 192 4.40 5.81 12.98
C ARG A 192 4.96 6.19 14.35
N SER A 193 6.22 6.60 14.46
CA SER A 193 6.81 7.02 15.74
C SER A 193 6.23 8.34 16.26
N GLU A 194 5.74 9.21 15.36
CA GLU A 194 4.97 10.41 15.69
C GLU A 194 3.52 10.10 16.15
N GLY A 195 3.11 8.83 16.12
CA GLY A 195 1.83 8.36 16.62
C GLY A 195 0.74 8.22 15.55
N CYS A 196 1.10 8.30 14.27
CA CYS A 196 0.16 8.01 13.19
C CYS A 196 -0.25 6.53 13.24
N ARG A 197 -1.55 6.30 13.07
CA ARG A 197 -2.18 4.98 13.14
C ARG A 197 -2.00 4.19 11.85
N ASN A 198 -1.85 4.91 10.75
CA ASN A 198 -1.78 4.38 9.41
C ASN A 198 -0.97 5.29 8.50
N VAL A 199 -0.83 4.88 7.24
CA VAL A 199 -0.29 5.75 6.19
C VAL A 199 -1.21 5.73 4.98
N ASN A 200 -1.55 6.92 4.51
CA ASN A 200 -2.29 7.19 3.29
C ASN A 200 -1.32 7.71 2.22
N LEU A 201 -1.13 6.94 1.15
CA LEU A 201 -0.44 7.42 -0.05
C LEU A 201 -1.48 8.05 -0.96
N VAL A 202 -1.54 9.37 -0.97
CA VAL A 202 -2.60 10.17 -1.60
C VAL A 202 -1.99 11.29 -2.44
N GLY A 203 -2.79 12.15 -3.06
CA GLY A 203 -2.31 13.29 -3.84
C GLY A 203 -2.92 13.29 -5.23
N GLY A 204 -2.19 12.76 -6.21
CA GLY A 204 -2.79 12.31 -7.47
C GLY A 204 -3.41 10.90 -7.36
N GLU A 205 -3.84 10.37 -8.52
CA GLU A 205 -4.40 9.02 -8.68
C GLU A 205 -3.42 8.15 -9.48
N PRO A 206 -2.41 7.54 -8.84
CA PRO A 206 -1.44 6.70 -9.52
C PRO A 206 -1.87 5.23 -9.64
N THR A 207 -3.13 4.90 -9.28
CA THR A 207 -3.66 3.53 -9.11
C THR A 207 -3.26 2.52 -10.18
N PRO A 208 -3.24 1.24 -9.76
CA PRO A 208 -3.91 0.67 -8.58
C PRO A 208 -3.11 0.82 -7.28
#